data_AF-A0A1Y4AL68-F1
#
_entry.id   AF-A0A1Y4AL68-F1
#
_cell.length_a   1.000
_cell.length_b   1.000
_cell.length_c   1.000
_cell.angle_alpha   90.00
_cell.angle_beta   90.00
_cell.angle_gamma   90.00
#
_symmetry.space_group_name_H-M   'P 1'
#
loop_
_entity.id
_entity.type
_entity.pdbx_description
1 polymer ?
#
loop_
_entity_poly.entity_id
_entity_poly.type
_entity_poly.pdbx_seq_one_letter_code
_entity_poly.pdbx_strand_id
1 'polypeptide(L)'
;MKRYLLLLASALLLGSCSTPEPEGEALIVERIRMVQQLRAEAGRSWPALLRPEYDVPLLYYTDSVCYAVNPTQHFLERMACRPMHEEKGLNIRKCARPDSLPFHMQAIMSFDDSTRFDYRSPVLLCSSPETTAQFVTGTDSDEAWALMALHEYTHGFQLLHPAFLAEFEQYCLTFPQGPFRRLYQGVDWQRRLIDRENEALKGALAAADVAQRDSCIRLFLDTRADRRARMLHYNGEVMTSAERLYEMMEGSARYVEAQTGLRLGIYDMQKDTWLYDPARTPYYYYATGYNLMRVLMLLGADTSRLFTEPGLGLGELLAETFEKQTQKQ
;
A
#
# COMPACT_ATOMS: atom_id res chain seq x y z
N MET A 1 -23.76 -77.43 -15.91
CA MET A 1 -24.11 -76.09 -15.37
C MET A 1 -23.08 -75.70 -14.30
N LYS A 2 -22.06 -74.93 -14.66
CA LYS A 2 -21.02 -74.45 -13.74
C LYS A 2 -21.39 -73.05 -13.25
N ARG A 3 -21.50 -72.86 -11.93
CA ARG A 3 -21.66 -71.55 -11.28
C ARG A 3 -20.28 -71.02 -10.91
N TYR A 4 -19.90 -69.88 -11.46
CA TYR A 4 -18.74 -69.09 -11.01
C TYR A 4 -19.24 -67.89 -10.22
N LEU A 5 -18.76 -67.74 -8.99
CA LEU A 5 -18.86 -66.53 -8.18
C LEU A 5 -17.88 -65.50 -8.75
N LEU A 6 -18.38 -64.35 -9.20
CA LEU A 6 -17.56 -63.20 -9.57
C LEU A 6 -17.70 -62.15 -8.47
N LEU A 7 -16.64 -61.98 -7.68
CA LEU A 7 -16.40 -60.84 -6.82
C LEU A 7 -16.06 -59.64 -7.72
N LEU A 8 -16.96 -58.67 -7.80
CA LEU A 8 -16.70 -57.36 -8.39
C LEU A 8 -16.34 -56.39 -7.27
N ALA A 9 -15.04 -56.13 -7.14
CA ALA A 9 -14.52 -55.00 -6.38
C ALA A 9 -14.82 -53.72 -7.17
N SER A 10 -15.73 -52.90 -6.66
CA SER A 10 -15.99 -51.56 -7.16
C SER A 10 -14.92 -50.61 -6.62
N ALA A 11 -13.89 -50.35 -7.43
CA ALA A 11 -13.00 -49.22 -7.20
C ALA A 11 -13.75 -47.92 -7.57
N LEU A 12 -14.18 -47.17 -6.56
CA LEU A 12 -14.63 -45.78 -6.70
C LEU A 12 -13.40 -44.91 -6.99
N LEU A 13 -13.17 -44.62 -8.27
CA LEU A 13 -12.31 -43.53 -8.69
C LEU A 13 -13.04 -42.22 -8.38
N LEU A 14 -12.66 -41.56 -7.28
CA LEU A 14 -12.98 -40.16 -7.02
C LEU A 14 -12.17 -39.30 -7.99
N GLY A 15 -12.68 -39.13 -9.20
CA GLY A 15 -12.24 -38.09 -10.11
C GLY A 15 -12.77 -36.75 -9.62
N SER A 16 -11.87 -35.86 -9.19
CA SER A 16 -12.17 -34.45 -8.98
C SER A 16 -12.67 -33.87 -10.30
N CYS A 17 -13.96 -33.53 -10.37
CA CYS A 17 -14.52 -32.70 -11.43
C CYS A 17 -14.07 -31.25 -11.19
N SER A 18 -12.85 -30.90 -11.61
CA SER A 18 -12.55 -29.51 -11.92
C SER A 18 -13.28 -29.18 -13.22
N THR A 19 -14.42 -28.50 -13.13
CA THR A 19 -15.05 -27.85 -14.30
C THR A 19 -13.99 -26.98 -14.97
N PRO A 20 -13.84 -27.02 -16.31
CA PRO A 20 -12.94 -26.10 -17.00
C PRO A 20 -13.37 -24.68 -16.65
N GLU A 21 -12.46 -23.89 -16.07
CA GLU A 21 -12.69 -22.47 -15.85
C GLU A 21 -12.92 -21.82 -17.23
N PRO A 22 -13.95 -20.98 -17.41
CA PRO A 22 -14.05 -20.15 -18.60
C PRO A 22 -12.71 -19.43 -18.81
N GLU A 23 -12.20 -19.35 -20.04
CA GLU A 23 -10.83 -18.86 -20.32
C GLU A 23 -10.49 -17.50 -19.66
N GLY A 24 -11.49 -16.64 -19.42
CA GLY A 24 -11.31 -15.37 -18.71
C GLY A 24 -11.19 -15.47 -17.17
N GLU A 25 -11.78 -16.50 -16.54
CA GLU A 25 -11.72 -16.69 -15.09
C GLU A 25 -10.36 -17.20 -14.63
N ALA A 26 -9.69 -18.05 -15.40
CA ALA A 26 -8.34 -18.50 -15.12
C ALA A 26 -7.33 -17.33 -15.07
N LEU A 27 -7.43 -16.40 -16.02
CA LEU A 27 -6.60 -15.18 -16.05
C LEU A 27 -6.83 -14.29 -14.83
N ILE A 28 -8.07 -14.20 -14.34
CA ILE A 28 -8.39 -13.44 -13.13
C ILE A 28 -7.71 -14.07 -11.91
N VAL A 29 -7.75 -15.40 -11.79
CA VAL A 29 -7.04 -16.12 -10.71
C VAL A 29 -5.53 -15.87 -10.82
N GLU A 30 -4.94 -15.93 -12.01
CA GLU A 30 -3.51 -15.66 -12.22
C GLU A 30 -3.11 -14.24 -11.78
N ARG A 31 -3.89 -13.22 -12.15
CA ARG A 31 -3.65 -11.83 -11.76
C ARG A 31 -3.80 -11.60 -10.26
N ILE A 32 -4.80 -12.23 -9.64
CA ILE A 32 -4.96 -12.19 -8.18
C ILE A 32 -3.77 -12.85 -7.49
N ARG A 33 -3.29 -14.00 -8.00
CA ARG A 33 -2.07 -14.65 -7.48
C ARG A 33 -0.85 -13.75 -7.65
N MET A 34 -0.74 -13.00 -8.74
CA MET A 34 0.34 -12.04 -8.94
C MET A 34 0.37 -10.99 -7.82
N VAL A 35 -0.77 -10.40 -7.46
CA VAL A 35 -0.85 -9.45 -6.34
C VAL A 35 -0.42 -10.11 -5.02
N GLN A 36 -0.87 -11.34 -4.74
CA GLN A 36 -0.45 -12.10 -3.54
C GLN A 36 1.05 -12.41 -3.53
N GLN A 37 1.63 -12.74 -4.68
CA GLN A 37 3.06 -13.00 -4.83
C GLN A 37 3.89 -11.74 -4.61
N LEU A 38 3.46 -10.60 -5.15
CA LEU A 38 4.12 -9.32 -4.91
C LEU A 38 4.05 -8.91 -3.44
N ARG A 39 2.90 -9.14 -2.76
CA ARG A 39 2.81 -8.95 -1.31
C ARG A 39 3.78 -9.85 -0.57
N ALA A 40 3.90 -11.12 -0.93
CA ALA A 40 4.86 -12.05 -0.33
C ALA A 40 6.31 -11.57 -0.51
N GLU A 41 6.65 -11.04 -1.69
CA GLU A 41 7.97 -10.48 -1.99
C GLU A 41 8.27 -9.20 -1.19
N ALA A 42 7.29 -8.30 -1.09
CA ALA A 42 7.36 -7.12 -0.23
C ALA A 42 7.57 -7.50 1.25
N GLY A 43 6.87 -8.55 1.70
CA GLY A 43 6.97 -9.10 3.04
C GLY A 43 8.35 -9.60 3.43
N ARG A 44 9.24 -9.90 2.47
CA ARG A 44 10.64 -10.24 2.76
C ARG A 44 11.42 -9.07 3.35
N SER A 45 11.08 -7.85 2.95
CA SER A 45 11.69 -6.62 3.48
C SER A 45 10.88 -5.98 4.58
N TRP A 46 9.56 -6.22 4.60
CA TRP A 46 8.68 -5.72 5.64
C TRP A 46 7.71 -6.80 6.14
N PRO A 47 8.17 -7.70 7.05
CA PRO A 47 7.40 -8.87 7.49
C PRO A 47 6.04 -8.56 8.13
N ALA A 48 5.84 -7.33 8.64
CA ALA A 48 4.57 -6.89 9.19
C ALA A 48 3.42 -7.02 8.17
N LEU A 49 3.68 -6.83 6.87
CA LEU A 49 2.68 -6.97 5.79
C LEU A 49 2.09 -8.38 5.66
N LEU A 50 2.78 -9.39 6.19
CA LEU A 50 2.37 -10.80 6.10
C LEU A 50 1.64 -11.30 7.35
N ARG A 51 1.45 -10.45 8.35
CA ARG A 51 0.70 -10.81 9.55
C ARG A 51 -0.78 -11.04 9.20
N PRO A 52 -1.38 -12.19 9.56
CA PRO A 52 -2.76 -12.52 9.20
C PRO A 52 -3.80 -11.51 9.70
N GLU A 53 -3.58 -10.89 10.86
CA GLU A 53 -4.47 -9.87 11.42
C GLU A 53 -4.49 -8.57 10.61
N TYR A 54 -3.52 -8.37 9.71
CA TYR A 54 -3.43 -7.23 8.81
C TYR A 54 -3.62 -7.63 7.34
N ASP A 55 -4.28 -8.76 7.09
CA ASP A 55 -4.65 -9.18 5.74
C ASP A 55 -5.83 -8.35 5.21
N VAL A 56 -5.67 -7.75 4.04
CA VAL A 56 -6.68 -6.84 3.45
C VAL A 56 -7.46 -7.61 2.38
N PRO A 57 -8.80 -7.72 2.50
CA PRO A 57 -9.63 -8.27 1.43
C PRO A 57 -9.48 -7.46 0.15
N LEU A 58 -9.42 -8.15 -0.99
CA LEU A 58 -9.35 -7.54 -2.32
C LEU A 58 -10.66 -7.79 -3.07
N LEU A 59 -11.18 -6.75 -3.74
CA LEU A 59 -12.29 -6.83 -4.66
C LEU A 59 -11.79 -6.46 -6.06
N TYR A 60 -11.65 -7.47 -6.92
CA TYR A 60 -11.20 -7.33 -8.30
C TYR A 60 -12.40 -7.05 -9.21
N TYR A 61 -12.41 -5.91 -9.89
CA TYR A 61 -13.49 -5.48 -10.77
C TYR A 61 -13.21 -5.83 -12.22
N THR A 62 -14.24 -6.37 -12.88
CA THR A 62 -14.36 -6.46 -14.34
C THR A 62 -15.47 -5.51 -14.80
N ASP A 63 -15.78 -5.52 -16.10
CA ASP A 63 -16.85 -4.73 -16.69
C ASP A 63 -18.24 -5.00 -16.05
N SER A 64 -18.51 -6.24 -15.66
CA SER A 64 -19.86 -6.73 -15.35
C SER A 64 -20.00 -7.33 -13.95
N VAL A 65 -18.91 -7.78 -13.35
CA VAL A 65 -18.89 -8.47 -12.04
C VAL A 65 -17.64 -8.09 -11.25
N CYS A 66 -17.59 -8.48 -9.98
CA CYS A 66 -16.37 -8.41 -9.18
C CYS A 66 -16.05 -9.75 -8.51
N TYR A 67 -14.79 -9.91 -8.10
CA TYR A 67 -14.25 -11.11 -7.50
C TYR A 67 -13.64 -10.75 -6.15
N ALA A 68 -14.27 -11.21 -5.07
CA ALA A 68 -13.79 -10.98 -3.72
C ALA A 68 -12.78 -12.06 -3.34
N VAL A 69 -11.59 -11.65 -2.91
CA VAL A 69 -10.46 -12.51 -2.55
C VAL A 69 -10.32 -12.54 -1.04
N ASN A 70 -10.32 -13.75 -0.48
CA ASN A 70 -10.31 -14.02 0.96
C ASN A 70 -11.30 -13.12 1.73
N PRO A 71 -12.58 -13.03 1.30
CA PRO A 71 -13.53 -12.12 1.92
C PRO A 71 -13.78 -12.48 3.39
N THR A 72 -13.92 -11.45 4.23
CA THR A 72 -14.32 -11.64 5.63
C THR A 72 -15.79 -12.08 5.72
N GLN A 73 -16.17 -12.63 6.87
CA GLN A 73 -17.58 -12.95 7.14
C GLN A 73 -18.47 -11.69 7.06
N HIS A 74 -17.98 -10.55 7.57
CA HIS A 74 -18.65 -9.25 7.48
C HIS A 74 -18.99 -8.85 6.03
N PHE A 75 -18.03 -9.08 5.10
CA PHE A 75 -18.21 -8.82 3.68
C PHE A 75 -19.27 -9.74 3.07
N LEU A 76 -19.19 -11.05 3.34
CA LEU A 76 -20.10 -12.06 2.80
C LEU A 76 -21.56 -11.88 3.23
N GLU A 77 -21.80 -11.29 4.41
CA GLU A 77 -23.14 -10.99 4.90
C GLU A 77 -23.81 -9.81 4.17
N ARG A 78 -23.02 -8.97 3.50
CA ARG A 78 -23.49 -7.74 2.84
C ARG A 78 -23.41 -7.80 1.32
N MET A 79 -22.68 -8.77 0.78
CA MET A 79 -22.47 -8.92 -0.66
C MET A 79 -23.03 -10.25 -1.16
N ALA A 80 -23.81 -10.18 -2.24
CA ALA A 80 -24.32 -11.36 -2.92
C ALA A 80 -23.20 -12.03 -3.71
N CYS A 81 -22.61 -13.08 -3.12
CA CYS A 81 -21.44 -13.75 -3.64
C CYS A 81 -21.65 -15.27 -3.75
N ARG A 82 -21.08 -15.88 -4.79
CA ARG A 82 -21.02 -17.34 -4.98
C ARG A 82 -19.58 -17.84 -5.05
N PRO A 83 -19.29 -19.08 -4.62
CA PRO A 83 -17.98 -19.70 -4.85
C PRO A 83 -17.57 -19.64 -6.32
N MET A 84 -16.29 -19.35 -6.58
CA MET A 84 -15.73 -19.33 -7.93
C MET A 84 -14.42 -20.13 -8.01
N HIS A 85 -13.47 -19.88 -7.12
CA HIS A 85 -12.21 -20.62 -7.06
C HIS A 85 -11.77 -20.82 -5.61
N GLU A 86 -11.20 -21.98 -5.29
CA GLU A 86 -10.71 -22.28 -3.95
C GLU A 86 -9.46 -23.17 -4.01
N GLU A 87 -8.39 -22.67 -3.39
CA GLU A 87 -7.15 -23.40 -3.13
C GLU A 87 -6.55 -22.97 -1.79
N LYS A 88 -5.45 -23.62 -1.37
CA LYS A 88 -4.83 -23.32 -0.07
C LYS A 88 -4.34 -21.86 -0.02
N GLY A 89 -4.99 -21.05 0.82
CA GLY A 89 -4.64 -19.63 1.03
C GLY A 89 -5.31 -18.67 0.06
N LEU A 90 -6.15 -19.18 -0.85
CA LEU A 90 -6.87 -18.37 -1.84
C LEU A 90 -8.31 -18.86 -1.99
N ASN A 91 -9.25 -18.06 -1.48
CA ASN A 91 -10.68 -18.23 -1.68
C ASN A 91 -11.21 -17.07 -2.50
N ILE A 92 -11.73 -17.34 -3.69
CA ILE A 92 -12.30 -16.33 -4.58
C ILE A 92 -13.80 -16.56 -4.71
N ARG A 93 -14.57 -15.50 -4.43
CA ARG A 93 -16.02 -15.46 -4.60
C ARG A 93 -16.39 -14.49 -5.71
N LYS A 94 -17.23 -14.93 -6.64
CA LYS A 94 -17.80 -14.07 -7.68
C LYS A 94 -19.02 -13.34 -7.12
N CYS A 95 -19.04 -12.02 -7.20
CA CYS A 95 -20.06 -11.16 -6.62
C CYS A 95 -20.65 -10.22 -7.68
N ALA A 96 -21.85 -9.72 -7.42
CA ALA A 96 -22.38 -8.59 -8.18
C ALA A 96 -21.56 -7.33 -7.87
N ARG A 97 -21.40 -6.44 -8.85
CA ARG A 97 -20.74 -5.15 -8.62
C ARG A 97 -21.55 -4.34 -7.59
N PRO A 98 -20.90 -3.75 -6.57
CA PRO A 98 -21.59 -2.92 -5.58
C PRO A 98 -21.95 -1.52 -6.15
N ASP A 99 -21.35 -1.13 -7.26
CA ASP A 99 -21.53 0.17 -7.89
C ASP A 99 -21.28 0.12 -9.42
N SER A 100 -21.63 1.23 -10.09
CA SER A 100 -21.49 1.42 -11.54
C SER A 100 -20.31 2.31 -11.94
N LEU A 101 -19.38 2.61 -11.03
CA LEU A 101 -18.24 3.48 -11.34
C LEU A 101 -17.31 2.81 -12.37
N PRO A 102 -16.79 3.56 -13.34
CA PRO A 102 -16.03 2.96 -14.43
C PRO A 102 -14.64 2.45 -14.02
N PHE A 103 -14.12 2.90 -12.87
CA PHE A 103 -12.76 2.62 -12.44
C PHE A 103 -12.62 2.61 -10.91
N HIS A 104 -11.82 1.66 -10.44
CA HIS A 104 -11.38 1.52 -9.05
C HIS A 104 -9.90 1.17 -9.00
N MET A 105 -9.14 1.90 -8.18
CA MET A 105 -7.81 1.53 -7.72
C MET A 105 -7.56 2.29 -6.42
N GLN A 106 -8.07 1.74 -5.32
CA GLN A 106 -8.01 2.40 -4.02
C GLN A 106 -8.31 1.42 -2.88
N ALA A 107 -7.68 1.62 -1.72
CA ALA A 107 -8.23 1.11 -0.47
C ALA A 107 -9.40 1.98 0.00
N ILE A 108 -10.52 1.36 0.37
CA ILE A 108 -11.70 2.05 0.90
C ILE A 108 -12.05 1.57 2.30
N MET A 109 -12.66 2.46 3.07
CA MET A 109 -13.33 2.17 4.33
C MET A 109 -14.41 3.22 4.57
N SER A 110 -15.61 2.80 4.96
CA SER A 110 -16.67 3.71 5.38
C SER A 110 -16.73 3.84 6.91
N PHE A 111 -17.18 5.01 7.38
CA PHE A 111 -17.21 5.36 8.81
C PHE A 111 -18.62 5.63 9.35
N ASP A 112 -19.58 5.88 8.45
CA ASP A 112 -20.90 6.43 8.75
C ASP A 112 -22.07 5.50 8.39
N ASP A 113 -21.88 4.54 7.48
CA ASP A 113 -22.93 3.60 7.07
C ASP A 113 -22.56 2.14 7.39
N SER A 114 -23.16 1.62 8.47
CA SER A 114 -22.94 0.25 8.97
C SER A 114 -23.49 -0.87 8.09
N THR A 115 -24.27 -0.52 7.07
CA THR A 115 -24.81 -1.49 6.10
C THR A 115 -23.82 -1.82 5.00
N ARG A 116 -22.80 -0.98 4.79
CA ARG A 116 -21.81 -1.20 3.73
C ARG A 116 -20.82 -2.31 4.07
N PHE A 117 -20.32 -2.99 3.04
CA PHE A 117 -19.37 -4.10 3.17
C PHE A 117 -17.97 -3.66 3.64
N ASP A 118 -17.66 -2.37 3.51
CA ASP A 118 -16.40 -1.72 3.89
C ASP A 118 -16.53 -0.90 5.20
N TYR A 119 -17.62 -1.08 5.96
CA TYR A 119 -17.84 -0.34 7.20
C TYR A 119 -16.84 -0.71 8.28
N ARG A 120 -15.97 0.24 8.63
CA ARG A 120 -14.84 0.05 9.57
C ARG A 120 -14.01 -1.20 9.25
N SER A 121 -14.00 -1.62 7.99
CA SER A 121 -13.31 -2.81 7.49
C SER A 121 -12.71 -2.45 6.13
N PRO A 122 -11.38 -2.22 6.05
CA PRO A 122 -10.78 -1.75 4.81
C PRO A 122 -10.84 -2.84 3.75
N VAL A 123 -11.13 -2.44 2.51
CA VAL A 123 -11.14 -3.32 1.35
C VAL A 123 -10.36 -2.66 0.22
N LEU A 124 -9.45 -3.40 -0.40
CA LEU A 124 -8.78 -2.97 -1.62
C LEU A 124 -9.74 -3.17 -2.80
N LEU A 125 -10.08 -2.09 -3.52
CA LEU A 125 -10.75 -2.18 -4.80
C LEU A 125 -9.73 -2.00 -5.93
N CYS A 126 -9.69 -2.94 -6.87
CA CYS A 126 -8.85 -2.83 -8.06
C CYS A 126 -9.61 -3.26 -9.32
N SER A 127 -9.56 -2.46 -10.37
CA SER A 127 -10.09 -2.84 -11.68
C SER A 127 -9.10 -3.72 -12.42
N SER A 128 -9.57 -4.47 -13.42
CA SER A 128 -8.69 -5.27 -14.27
C SER A 128 -7.61 -4.40 -14.95
N PRO A 129 -6.47 -4.98 -15.32
CA PRO A 129 -5.42 -4.27 -16.08
C PRO A 129 -5.98 -3.52 -17.30
N GLU A 130 -6.91 -4.12 -18.04
CA GLU A 130 -7.51 -3.52 -19.24
C GLU A 130 -8.33 -2.27 -18.93
N THR A 131 -9.08 -2.28 -17.82
CA THR A 131 -9.81 -1.10 -17.37
C THR A 131 -8.82 -0.06 -16.84
N THR A 132 -7.86 -0.47 -16.00
CA THR A 132 -6.90 0.45 -15.39
C THR A 132 -6.06 1.21 -16.42
N ALA A 133 -5.59 0.55 -17.49
CA ALA A 133 -4.80 1.19 -18.54
C ALA A 133 -5.55 2.33 -19.29
N GLN A 134 -6.88 2.37 -19.20
CA GLN A 134 -7.69 3.46 -19.77
C GLN A 134 -7.67 4.74 -18.91
N PHE A 135 -7.33 4.62 -17.62
CA PHE A 135 -7.38 5.73 -16.65
C PHE A 135 -6.01 6.10 -16.09
N VAL A 136 -5.06 5.16 -16.05
CA VAL A 136 -3.75 5.34 -15.41
C VAL A 136 -2.64 4.98 -16.39
N THR A 137 -1.88 5.99 -16.81
CA THR A 137 -0.68 5.81 -17.65
C THR A 137 0.40 5.03 -16.92
N GLY A 138 1.15 4.18 -17.64
CA GLY A 138 2.26 3.41 -17.06
C GLY A 138 1.84 2.12 -16.37
N THR A 139 0.62 1.64 -16.63
CA THR A 139 0.08 0.36 -16.14
C THR A 139 -0.12 -0.65 -17.27
N ASP A 140 0.69 -0.53 -18.33
CA ASP A 140 0.54 -1.27 -19.59
C ASP A 140 0.89 -2.78 -19.47
N SER A 141 1.37 -3.22 -18.31
CA SER A 141 1.68 -4.61 -17.99
C SER A 141 0.94 -5.04 -16.73
N ASP A 142 0.63 -6.33 -16.64
CA ASP A 142 0.01 -6.93 -15.46
C ASP A 142 0.91 -6.74 -14.22
N GLU A 143 2.23 -6.76 -14.38
CA GLU A 143 3.19 -6.51 -13.29
C GLU A 143 3.13 -5.07 -12.77
N ALA A 144 3.10 -4.07 -13.66
CA ALA A 144 2.97 -2.67 -13.27
C ALA A 144 1.61 -2.40 -12.61
N TRP A 145 0.54 -3.00 -13.14
CA TRP A 145 -0.79 -2.95 -12.53
C TRP A 145 -0.80 -3.59 -11.13
N ALA A 146 -0.17 -4.75 -10.96
CA ALA A 146 -0.14 -5.47 -9.70
C ALA A 146 0.70 -4.74 -8.63
N LEU A 147 1.76 -4.02 -9.03
CA LEU A 147 2.49 -3.11 -8.13
C LEU A 147 1.60 -1.97 -7.63
N MET A 148 0.77 -1.38 -8.49
CA MET A 148 -0.18 -0.35 -8.06
C MET A 148 -1.25 -0.93 -7.13
N ALA A 149 -1.75 -2.15 -7.40
CA ALA A 149 -2.65 -2.84 -6.48
C ALA A 149 -1.96 -3.13 -5.12
N LEU A 150 -0.65 -3.42 -5.10
CA LEU A 150 0.14 -3.58 -3.88
C LEU A 150 0.32 -2.26 -3.10
N HIS A 151 0.49 -1.13 -3.80
CA HIS A 151 0.49 0.21 -3.18
C HIS A 151 -0.82 0.43 -2.42
N GLU A 152 -1.95 0.23 -3.10
CA GLU A 152 -3.27 0.37 -2.48
C GLU A 152 -3.56 -0.67 -1.39
N TYR A 153 -3.08 -1.91 -1.55
CA TYR A 153 -3.11 -2.92 -0.49
C TYR A 153 -2.43 -2.38 0.79
N THR A 154 -1.31 -1.68 0.64
CA THR A 154 -0.56 -1.13 1.76
C THR A 154 -1.37 -0.07 2.52
N HIS A 155 -2.22 0.71 1.85
CA HIS A 155 -3.16 1.60 2.52
C HIS A 155 -4.20 0.86 3.36
N GLY A 156 -4.76 -0.24 2.83
CA GLY A 156 -5.63 -1.11 3.61
C GLY A 156 -4.93 -1.66 4.86
N PHE A 157 -3.68 -2.09 4.72
CA PHE A 157 -2.85 -2.58 5.83
C PHE A 157 -2.66 -1.51 6.91
N GLN A 158 -2.36 -0.27 6.52
CA GLN A 158 -2.20 0.86 7.45
C GLN A 158 -3.50 1.12 8.22
N LEU A 159 -4.64 1.12 7.51
CA LEU A 159 -5.96 1.35 8.09
C LEU A 159 -6.44 0.23 9.03
N LEU A 160 -5.86 -0.97 8.98
CA LEU A 160 -6.12 -2.04 9.96
C LEU A 160 -5.46 -1.79 11.33
N HIS A 161 -4.60 -0.78 11.46
CA HIS A 161 -3.97 -0.44 12.73
C HIS A 161 -4.81 0.59 13.51
N PRO A 162 -5.32 0.26 14.72
CA PRO A 162 -6.23 1.14 15.44
C PRO A 162 -5.66 2.52 15.79
N ALA A 163 -4.37 2.59 16.15
CA ALA A 163 -3.72 3.86 16.48
C ALA A 163 -3.63 4.77 15.25
N PHE A 164 -3.20 4.22 14.11
CA PHE A 164 -3.19 4.95 12.84
C PHE A 164 -4.60 5.38 12.41
N LEU A 165 -5.58 4.49 12.48
CA LEU A 165 -6.96 4.78 12.10
C LEU A 165 -7.55 5.93 12.91
N ALA A 166 -7.29 5.97 14.23
CA ALA A 166 -7.77 7.05 15.09
C ALA A 166 -7.20 8.42 14.67
N GLU A 167 -5.90 8.49 14.34
CA GLU A 167 -5.30 9.73 13.85
C GLU A 167 -5.80 10.10 12.45
N PHE A 168 -6.00 9.11 11.57
CA PHE A 168 -6.56 9.33 10.25
C PHE A 168 -7.99 9.89 10.31
N GLU A 169 -8.85 9.33 11.17
CA GLU A 169 -10.20 9.85 11.43
C GLU A 169 -10.15 11.29 11.95
N GLN A 170 -9.21 11.59 12.85
CA GLN A 170 -9.09 12.91 13.47
C GLN A 170 -8.62 13.99 12.47
N TYR A 171 -7.63 13.69 11.64
CA TYR A 171 -6.91 14.71 10.86
C TYR A 171 -7.13 14.62 9.34
N CYS A 172 -7.23 13.42 8.78
CA CYS A 172 -7.24 13.23 7.32
C CYS A 172 -8.66 13.29 6.73
N LEU A 173 -9.70 12.85 7.46
CA LEU A 173 -11.09 12.95 6.99
C LEU A 173 -11.56 14.39 6.82
N THR A 174 -11.04 15.31 7.63
CA THR A 174 -11.39 16.74 7.59
C THR A 174 -10.43 17.57 6.73
N PHE A 175 -9.24 17.03 6.43
CA PHE A 175 -8.22 17.70 5.64
C PHE A 175 -7.73 16.81 4.47
N PRO A 176 -8.32 16.96 3.27
CA PRO A 176 -7.95 16.14 2.12
C PRO A 176 -6.55 16.49 1.59
N GLN A 177 -6.03 15.67 0.68
CA GLN A 177 -4.68 15.80 0.13
C GLN A 177 -4.46 17.06 -0.75
N GLY A 178 -5.51 17.55 -1.44
CA GLY A 178 -5.43 18.60 -2.46
C GLY A 178 -4.73 19.92 -2.06
N PRO A 179 -4.98 20.49 -0.86
CA PRO A 179 -4.29 21.69 -0.38
C PRO A 179 -2.77 21.55 -0.33
N PHE A 180 -2.20 20.39 0.01
CA PHE A 180 -0.75 20.20 0.12
C PHE A 180 -0.05 20.37 -1.23
N ARG A 181 -0.66 19.85 -2.32
CA ARG A 181 -0.14 20.05 -3.68
C ARG A 181 -0.11 21.53 -4.06
N ARG A 182 -1.20 22.25 -3.75
CA ARG A 182 -1.29 23.69 -4.03
C ARG A 182 -0.25 24.49 -3.25
N LEU A 183 -0.03 24.15 -1.97
CA LEU A 183 1.00 24.80 -1.17
C LEU A 183 2.41 24.54 -1.71
N TYR A 184 2.73 23.29 -2.06
CA TYR A 184 4.04 22.96 -2.65
C TYR A 184 4.28 23.71 -3.97
N GLN A 185 3.25 23.87 -4.81
CA GLN A 185 3.37 24.59 -6.08
C GLN A 185 3.38 26.11 -5.92
N GLY A 186 2.59 26.66 -4.98
CA GLY A 186 2.31 28.08 -4.87
C GLY A 186 3.02 28.83 -3.74
N VAL A 187 3.63 28.14 -2.77
CA VAL A 187 4.27 28.75 -1.61
C VAL A 187 5.77 28.51 -1.63
N ASP A 188 6.49 29.53 -2.08
CA ASP A 188 7.93 29.49 -2.33
C ASP A 188 8.79 29.01 -1.16
N TRP A 189 8.52 29.49 0.06
CA TRP A 189 9.30 29.07 1.22
C TRP A 189 9.08 27.59 1.54
N GLN A 190 7.85 27.09 1.36
CA GLN A 190 7.51 25.70 1.65
C GLN A 190 8.13 24.77 0.62
N ARG A 191 8.03 25.11 -0.67
CA ARG A 191 8.70 24.36 -1.76
C ARG A 191 10.19 24.23 -1.50
N ARG A 192 10.89 25.34 -1.24
CA ARG A 192 12.33 25.33 -0.99
C ARG A 192 12.74 24.48 0.21
N LEU A 193 11.97 24.49 1.29
CA LEU A 193 12.27 23.66 2.46
C LEU A 193 12.02 22.17 2.18
N ILE A 194 10.94 21.83 1.47
CA ILE A 194 10.66 20.44 1.04
C ILE A 194 11.74 19.92 0.10
N ASP A 195 12.15 20.71 -0.89
CA ASP A 195 13.21 20.32 -1.82
C ASP A 195 14.54 20.13 -1.07
N ARG A 196 14.87 21.03 -0.13
CA ARG A 196 16.07 20.93 0.71
C ARG A 196 16.04 19.70 1.61
N GLU A 197 14.90 19.37 2.21
CA GLU A 197 14.71 18.11 2.95
C GLU A 197 14.99 16.90 2.05
N ASN A 198 14.40 16.89 0.86
CA ASN A 198 14.57 15.77 -0.08
C ASN A 198 16.02 15.61 -0.55
N GLU A 199 16.71 16.70 -0.87
CA GLU A 199 18.14 16.66 -1.21
C GLU A 199 18.99 16.15 -0.05
N ALA A 200 18.68 16.54 1.19
CA ALA A 200 19.37 16.03 2.37
C ALA A 200 19.16 14.52 2.55
N LEU A 201 17.94 14.01 2.35
CA LEU A 201 17.66 12.57 2.39
C LEU A 201 18.42 11.80 1.29
N LYS A 202 18.40 12.31 0.05
CA LYS A 202 19.18 11.71 -1.05
C LYS A 202 20.68 11.74 -0.77
N GLY A 203 21.18 12.83 -0.17
CA GLY A 203 22.57 12.95 0.28
C GLY A 203 22.93 11.90 1.32
N ALA A 204 22.06 11.64 2.30
CA ALA A 204 22.26 10.59 3.29
C ALA A 204 22.31 9.19 2.67
N LEU A 205 21.46 8.92 1.68
CA LEU A 205 21.42 7.64 0.95
C LEU A 205 22.64 7.42 0.04
N ALA A 206 23.25 8.50 -0.45
CA ALA A 206 24.41 8.47 -1.35
C ALA A 206 25.75 8.70 -0.61
N ALA A 207 25.73 8.88 0.71
CA ALA A 207 26.91 9.19 1.49
C ALA A 207 27.97 8.09 1.42
N ALA A 208 29.23 8.50 1.29
CA ALA A 208 30.37 7.57 1.21
C ALA A 208 30.78 7.02 2.59
N ASP A 209 30.44 7.75 3.66
CA ASP A 209 30.78 7.40 5.04
C ASP A 209 29.70 7.87 6.03
N VAL A 210 29.85 7.43 7.28
CA VAL A 210 28.96 7.75 8.39
C VAL A 210 28.90 9.24 8.69
N ALA A 211 30.03 9.96 8.64
CA ALA A 211 30.08 11.37 8.97
C ALA A 211 29.30 12.22 7.96
N GLN A 212 29.45 11.92 6.67
CA GLN A 212 28.68 12.55 5.60
C GLN A 212 27.19 12.24 5.73
N ARG A 213 26.84 10.97 5.94
CA ARG A 213 25.44 10.53 6.15
C ARG A 213 24.80 11.29 7.30
N ASP A 214 25.49 11.33 8.44
CA ASP A 214 25.00 11.96 9.67
C ASP A 214 24.90 13.49 9.51
N SER A 215 25.77 14.12 8.72
CA SER A 215 25.64 15.54 8.37
C SER A 215 24.38 15.80 7.53
N CYS A 216 24.09 14.94 6.55
CA CYS A 216 22.88 15.02 5.76
C CYS A 216 21.60 14.80 6.59
N ILE A 217 21.61 13.84 7.52
CA ILE A 217 20.47 13.60 8.43
C ILE A 217 20.23 14.81 9.34
N ARG A 218 21.29 15.41 9.92
CA ARG A 218 21.14 16.64 10.72
C ARG A 218 20.54 17.78 9.89
N LEU A 219 21.03 17.99 8.67
CA LEU A 219 20.49 18.99 7.75
C LEU A 219 19.00 18.76 7.48
N PHE A 220 18.58 17.51 7.27
CA PHE A 220 17.18 17.16 7.11
C PHE A 220 16.38 17.52 8.38
N LEU A 221 16.83 17.07 9.55
CA LEU A 221 16.11 17.29 10.82
C LEU A 221 15.96 18.78 11.16
N ASP A 222 17.01 19.57 10.98
CA ASP A 222 16.98 21.02 11.20
C ASP A 222 16.02 21.72 10.22
N THR A 223 16.06 21.33 8.94
CA THR A 223 15.18 21.88 7.90
C THR A 223 13.72 21.51 8.17
N ARG A 224 13.48 20.26 8.59
CA ARG A 224 12.16 19.74 8.97
C ARG A 224 11.58 20.49 10.17
N ALA A 225 12.38 20.75 11.19
CA ALA A 225 11.96 21.51 12.36
C ALA A 225 11.53 22.93 11.98
N ASP A 226 12.32 23.66 11.17
CA ASP A 226 11.95 25.00 10.68
C ASP A 226 10.66 24.95 9.84
N ARG A 227 10.54 24.00 8.91
CA ARG A 227 9.34 23.87 8.07
C ARG A 227 8.10 23.58 8.89
N ARG A 228 8.16 22.63 9.83
CA ARG A 228 7.02 22.25 10.69
C ARG A 228 6.61 23.39 11.61
N ALA A 229 7.55 24.13 12.18
CA ALA A 229 7.25 25.32 12.98
C ALA A 229 6.51 26.38 12.16
N ARG A 230 6.93 26.63 10.91
CA ARG A 230 6.24 27.56 10.01
C ARG A 230 4.86 27.06 9.58
N MET A 231 4.74 25.78 9.23
CA MET A 231 3.44 25.18 8.90
C MET A 231 2.47 25.28 10.08
N LEU A 232 2.92 24.99 11.29
CA LEU A 232 2.09 25.16 12.48
C LEU A 232 1.63 26.62 12.64
N HIS A 233 2.54 27.58 12.45
CA HIS A 233 2.22 29.01 12.55
C HIS A 233 1.21 29.48 11.49
N TYR A 234 1.36 29.07 10.22
CA TYR A 234 0.55 29.56 9.11
C TYR A 234 -0.69 28.71 8.79
N ASN A 235 -0.67 27.42 9.11
CA ASN A 235 -1.68 26.45 8.70
C ASN A 235 -2.38 25.76 9.87
N GLY A 236 -1.84 25.88 11.09
CA GLY A 236 -2.39 25.27 12.28
C GLY A 236 -2.09 23.77 12.44
N GLU A 237 -2.53 23.23 13.56
CA GLU A 237 -2.21 21.88 14.01
C GLU A 237 -2.82 20.80 13.10
N VAL A 238 -4.11 20.92 12.76
CA VAL A 238 -4.82 19.91 11.95
C VAL A 238 -4.12 19.66 10.61
N MET A 239 -3.78 20.73 9.88
CA MET A 239 -3.09 20.60 8.60
C MET A 239 -1.68 20.02 8.77
N THR A 240 -0.97 20.42 9.82
CA THR A 240 0.39 19.92 10.10
C THR A 240 0.37 18.42 10.43
N SER A 241 -0.57 17.99 11.28
CA SER A 241 -0.78 16.58 11.62
C SER A 241 -1.23 15.75 10.43
N ALA A 242 -2.16 16.25 9.61
CA ALA A 242 -2.59 15.58 8.39
C ALA A 242 -1.41 15.39 7.40
N GLU A 243 -0.53 16.39 7.23
CA GLU A 243 0.64 16.26 6.38
C GLU A 243 1.61 15.15 6.85
N ARG A 244 1.83 15.06 8.17
CA ARG A 244 2.66 14.00 8.77
C ARG A 244 2.08 12.62 8.46
N LEU A 245 0.77 12.47 8.62
CA LEU A 245 0.08 11.22 8.33
C LEU A 245 0.12 10.86 6.85
N TYR A 246 -0.15 11.81 5.94
CA TYR A 246 -0.05 11.55 4.50
C TYR A 246 1.37 11.19 4.07
N GLU A 247 2.40 11.84 4.61
CA GLU A 247 3.79 11.47 4.32
C GLU A 247 4.13 10.06 4.80
N MET A 248 3.65 9.68 5.98
CA MET A 248 3.82 8.32 6.47
C MET A 248 3.05 7.30 5.64
N MET A 249 1.78 7.57 5.35
CA MET A 249 0.85 6.71 4.62
C MET A 249 1.34 6.46 3.18
N GLU A 250 1.58 7.53 2.43
CA GLU A 250 1.99 7.46 1.02
C GLU A 250 3.45 7.08 0.87
N GLY A 251 4.33 7.58 1.77
CA GLY A 251 5.74 7.25 1.74
C GLY A 251 6.03 5.78 1.98
N SER A 252 5.31 5.16 2.91
CA SER A 252 5.48 3.74 3.19
C SER A 252 4.81 2.84 2.15
N ALA A 253 3.65 3.21 1.60
CA ALA A 253 3.05 2.51 0.46
C ALA A 253 3.96 2.58 -0.77
N ARG A 254 4.48 3.78 -1.10
CA ARG A 254 5.47 3.98 -2.16
C ARG A 254 6.74 3.16 -1.93
N TYR A 255 7.20 3.05 -0.68
CA TYR A 255 8.36 2.23 -0.36
C TYR A 255 8.13 0.75 -0.66
N VAL A 256 6.98 0.21 -0.26
CA VAL A 256 6.61 -1.18 -0.54
C VAL A 256 6.55 -1.46 -2.04
N GLU A 257 5.84 -0.62 -2.78
CA GLU A 257 5.71 -0.70 -4.23
C GLU A 257 7.08 -0.60 -4.91
N ALA A 258 7.84 0.46 -4.62
CA ALA A 258 9.10 0.74 -5.30
C ALA A 258 10.17 -0.32 -5.01
N GLN A 259 10.34 -0.74 -3.76
CA GLN A 259 11.34 -1.78 -3.43
C GLN A 259 11.02 -3.12 -4.09
N THR A 260 9.73 -3.46 -4.17
CA THR A 260 9.30 -4.68 -4.85
C THR A 260 9.53 -4.58 -6.35
N GLY A 261 9.11 -3.48 -6.97
CA GLY A 261 9.30 -3.24 -8.40
C GLY A 261 10.76 -3.18 -8.82
N LEU A 262 11.63 -2.53 -8.05
CA LEU A 262 13.07 -2.47 -8.32
C LEU A 262 13.75 -3.84 -8.25
N ARG A 263 13.39 -4.66 -7.25
CA ARG A 263 13.97 -6.00 -7.08
C ARG A 263 13.60 -6.95 -8.22
N LEU A 264 12.39 -6.78 -8.75
CA LEU A 264 11.87 -7.57 -9.87
C LEU A 264 12.26 -6.99 -11.24
N GLY A 265 12.95 -5.85 -11.28
CA GLY A 265 13.35 -5.19 -12.52
C GLY A 265 12.20 -4.53 -13.29
N ILE A 266 11.05 -4.31 -12.63
CA ILE A 266 9.89 -3.61 -13.19
C ILE A 266 10.15 -2.10 -13.21
N TYR A 267 10.83 -1.58 -12.17
CA TYR A 267 11.29 -0.20 -12.09
C TYR A 267 12.80 -0.08 -12.25
N ASP A 268 13.24 1.10 -12.65
CA ASP A 268 14.63 1.50 -12.82
C ASP A 268 14.86 2.86 -12.16
N MET A 269 15.71 2.91 -11.12
CA MET A 269 15.98 4.16 -10.38
C MET A 269 16.50 5.32 -11.24
N GLN A 270 17.10 5.07 -12.40
CA GLN A 270 17.58 6.13 -13.29
C GLN A 270 16.45 6.70 -14.16
N LYS A 271 15.44 5.89 -14.48
CA LYS A 271 14.31 6.26 -15.34
C LYS A 271 13.11 6.73 -14.52
N ASP A 272 12.78 5.98 -13.47
CA ASP A 272 11.63 6.16 -12.58
C ASP A 272 11.90 7.18 -11.47
N THR A 273 12.44 8.33 -11.88
CA THR A 273 12.76 9.46 -11.00
C THR A 273 11.56 9.98 -10.19
N TRP A 274 10.34 9.77 -10.69
CA TRP A 274 9.08 10.13 -10.02
C TRP A 274 8.88 9.41 -8.68
N LEU A 275 9.58 8.28 -8.45
CA LEU A 275 9.57 7.58 -7.17
C LEU A 275 10.16 8.41 -6.02
N TYR A 276 11.15 9.28 -6.31
CA TYR A 276 11.97 9.95 -5.29
C TYR A 276 12.20 11.45 -5.52
N ASP A 277 11.65 12.01 -6.59
CA ASP A 277 11.70 13.44 -6.91
C ASP A 277 10.34 14.11 -6.68
N PRO A 278 10.21 14.98 -5.65
CA PRO A 278 9.00 15.76 -5.33
C PRO A 278 8.39 16.51 -6.49
N ALA A 279 9.21 16.97 -7.45
CA ALA A 279 8.74 17.73 -8.59
C ALA A 279 8.11 16.86 -9.69
N ARG A 280 8.34 15.54 -9.64
CA ARG A 280 7.90 14.57 -10.66
C ARG A 280 6.77 13.66 -10.18
N THR A 281 6.28 13.87 -8.96
CA THR A 281 5.18 13.11 -8.37
C THR A 281 3.95 14.01 -8.14
N PRO A 282 2.71 13.49 -8.19
CA PRO A 282 1.51 14.30 -7.95
C PRO A 282 1.52 15.04 -6.60
N TYR A 283 2.08 14.43 -5.57
CA TYR A 283 2.23 15.03 -4.24
C TYR A 283 3.64 14.76 -3.70
N TYR A 284 4.31 15.81 -3.21
CA TYR A 284 5.71 15.74 -2.78
C TYR A 284 5.96 14.68 -1.71
N TYR A 285 4.97 14.41 -0.85
CA TYR A 285 5.13 13.50 0.29
C TYR A 285 5.19 12.02 -0.10
N TYR A 286 4.88 11.65 -1.34
CA TYR A 286 5.23 10.32 -1.86
C TYR A 286 6.75 10.18 -1.95
N ALA A 287 7.41 11.18 -2.54
CA ALA A 287 8.86 11.16 -2.76
C ALA A 287 9.64 11.39 -1.46
N THR A 288 9.24 12.39 -0.65
CA THR A 288 9.91 12.64 0.64
C THR A 288 9.70 11.50 1.62
N GLY A 289 8.48 10.97 1.70
CA GLY A 289 8.16 9.81 2.53
C GLY A 289 8.89 8.54 2.07
N TYR A 290 8.99 8.28 0.76
CA TYR A 290 9.77 7.17 0.22
C TYR A 290 11.26 7.27 0.59
N ASN A 291 11.87 8.44 0.39
CA ASN A 291 13.27 8.65 0.74
C ASN A 291 13.51 8.56 2.25
N LEU A 292 12.57 9.04 3.07
CA LEU A 292 12.59 8.85 4.52
C LEU A 292 12.58 7.38 4.91
N MET A 293 11.66 6.60 4.34
CA MET A 293 11.62 5.15 4.57
C MET A 293 12.94 4.48 4.18
N ARG A 294 13.55 4.85 3.05
CA ARG A 294 14.86 4.31 2.67
C ARG A 294 15.96 4.65 3.68
N VAL A 295 15.99 5.87 4.20
CA VAL A 295 16.97 6.27 5.24
C VAL A 295 16.71 5.50 6.54
N LEU A 296 15.46 5.39 6.98
CA LEU A 296 15.09 4.60 8.16
C LEU A 296 15.55 3.15 8.03
N MET A 297 15.32 2.53 6.88
CA MET A 297 15.74 1.16 6.61
C MET A 297 17.27 1.03 6.53
N LEU A 298 17.98 2.01 5.96
CA LEU A 298 19.45 2.08 5.97
C LEU A 298 20.00 2.14 7.41
N LEU A 299 19.30 2.82 8.32
CA LEU A 299 19.67 2.92 9.73
C LEU A 299 19.18 1.73 10.56
N GLY A 300 18.44 0.77 9.99
CA GLY A 300 17.86 -0.35 10.73
C GLY A 300 16.82 0.09 11.77
N ALA A 301 16.06 1.16 11.48
CA ALA A 301 14.97 1.62 12.33
C ALA A 301 13.87 0.56 12.46
N ASP A 302 13.24 0.49 13.64
CA ASP A 302 12.05 -0.34 13.84
C ASP A 302 10.81 0.34 13.27
N THR A 303 10.56 0.12 11.98
CA THR A 303 9.42 0.71 11.25
C THR A 303 8.07 0.08 11.62
N SER A 304 8.05 -1.00 12.42
CA SER A 304 6.78 -1.59 12.89
C SER A 304 6.01 -0.66 13.83
N ARG A 305 6.72 0.30 14.44
CA ARG A 305 6.18 1.31 15.37
C ARG A 305 5.29 2.36 14.70
N LEU A 306 5.48 2.62 13.41
CA LEU A 306 4.84 3.74 12.68
C LEU A 306 3.31 3.72 12.73
N PHE A 307 2.69 2.54 12.85
CA PHE A 307 1.23 2.42 12.85
C PHE A 307 0.66 2.02 14.22
N THR A 308 1.53 1.74 15.20
CA THR A 308 1.13 1.30 16.53
C THR A 308 1.32 2.37 17.60
N GLU A 309 2.18 3.37 17.35
CA GLU A 309 2.47 4.46 18.28
C GLU A 309 1.81 5.77 17.83
N PRO A 310 0.82 6.29 18.57
CA PRO A 310 0.17 7.55 18.24
C PRO A 310 1.16 8.71 18.18
N GLY A 311 1.02 9.57 17.17
CA GLY A 311 1.85 10.76 17.00
C GLY A 311 3.23 10.50 16.39
N LEU A 312 3.66 9.23 16.27
CA LEU A 312 4.93 8.88 15.64
C LEU A 312 4.79 8.98 14.11
N GLY A 313 5.62 9.80 13.46
CA GLY A 313 5.76 9.86 12.01
C GLY A 313 7.15 9.42 11.55
N LEU A 314 7.37 9.43 10.23
CA LEU A 314 8.66 9.06 9.63
C LEU A 314 9.80 9.96 10.11
N GLY A 315 9.55 11.26 10.25
CA GLY A 315 10.56 12.23 10.72
C GLY A 315 10.91 12.04 12.19
N GLU A 316 9.90 11.82 13.03
CA GLU A 316 10.06 11.56 14.46
C GLU A 316 10.83 10.26 14.70
N LEU A 317 10.48 9.18 13.99
CA LEU A 317 11.21 7.92 14.06
C LEU A 317 12.67 8.07 13.60
N LEU A 318 12.93 8.89 12.58
CA LEU A 318 14.29 9.16 12.12
C LEU A 318 15.10 9.88 13.19
N ALA A 319 14.53 10.91 13.83
CA ALA A 319 15.17 11.64 14.91
C ALA A 319 15.57 10.71 16.08
N GLU A 320 14.63 9.89 16.55
CA GLU A 320 14.89 8.92 17.62
C GLU A 320 15.95 7.88 17.24
N THR A 321 15.87 7.36 16.01
CA THR A 321 16.83 6.35 15.53
C THR A 321 18.22 6.95 15.43
N PHE A 322 18.32 8.16 14.90
CA PHE A 322 19.58 8.86 14.74
C PHE A 322 20.23 9.19 16.08
N GLU A 323 19.46 9.73 17.03
CA GLU A 323 19.95 10.01 18.38
C GLU A 323 20.47 8.75 19.10
N LYS A 324 19.72 7.64 19.02
CA LYS A 324 20.15 6.35 19.61
C LYS A 324 21.45 5.83 19.01
N GLN A 325 21.75 6.12 17.75
CA GLN A 325 22.99 5.68 17.11
C GLN A 325 24.17 6.56 17.47
N THR A 326 23.99 7.89 17.56
CA THR A 326 25.07 8.82 17.91
C THR A 326 25.46 8.73 19.38
N GLN A 327 24.55 8.37 20.28
CA GLN A 327 24.86 8.13 21.70
C GLN A 327 25.65 6.83 21.96
N LYS A 328 25.69 5.91 20.98
CA LYS A 328 26.41 4.62 21.10
C LYS A 328 27.85 4.68 20.55
N GLN A 329 28.24 5.78 19.91
CA GLN A 329 29.58 5.99 19.34
C GLN A 329 30.48 6.75 20.32
#